data_AF-A0A0B7C360-F1
#
_entry.id   AF-A0A0B7C360-F1
#
_cell.length_a   1.000
_cell.length_b   1.000
_cell.length_c   1.000
_cell.angle_alpha   90.00
_cell.angle_beta   90.00
_cell.angle_gamma   90.00
#
_symmetry.space_group_name_H-M   'P 1'
#
loop_
_entity.id
_entity.type
_entity.pdbx_description
1 polymer ?
#
loop_
_entity_poly.entity_id
_entity_poly.type
_entity_poly.pdbx_seq_one_letter_code
_entity_poly.pdbx_strand_id
1 'polypeptide(L)'
;LLSMGYCTGRATLARLASFVAQCKLFEPKPQTLLENNSSVVRSHIKQSCFQAGINGKPTLLLVHEDLGEECLQDVCALMTEG
;
A
#
# COMPACT_ATOMS: atom_id res chain seq x y z
N LEU A 1 -3.11 -6.62 -8.37
CA LEU A 1 -3.19 -6.60 -9.85
C LEU A 1 -2.49 -7.84 -10.40
N LEU A 2 -3.26 -8.86 -10.82
CA LEU A 2 -2.71 -10.13 -11.30
C LEU A 2 -2.37 -10.03 -12.79
N SER A 3 -1.11 -10.23 -13.13
CA SER A 3 -0.62 -10.36 -14.51
C SER A 3 0.78 -10.99 -14.45
N MET A 4 1.15 -11.79 -15.44
CA MET A 4 2.55 -12.19 -15.61
C MET A 4 3.42 -10.94 -15.76
N GLY A 5 4.62 -10.94 -15.15
CA GLY A 5 5.50 -9.78 -14.94
C GLY A 5 6.15 -9.19 -16.20
N TYR A 6 5.42 -9.00 -17.29
CA TYR A 6 5.90 -8.48 -18.57
C TYR A 6 6.16 -6.95 -18.57
N CYS A 7 6.76 -6.41 -17.50
CA CYS A 7 7.08 -4.98 -17.41
C CYS A 7 5.89 -4.04 -17.74
N THR A 8 4.66 -4.47 -17.45
CA THR A 8 3.42 -3.76 -17.82
C THR A 8 3.18 -2.44 -17.05
N GLY A 9 4.16 -1.97 -16.27
CA GLY A 9 4.10 -0.68 -15.60
C GLY A 9 2.97 -0.56 -14.57
N ARG A 10 2.49 -1.67 -13.98
CA ARG A 10 1.32 -1.68 -13.07
C ARG A 10 1.41 -0.66 -11.95
N ALA A 11 2.57 -0.59 -11.29
CA ALA A 11 2.82 0.39 -10.24
C ALA A 11 2.76 1.82 -10.78
N THR A 12 3.34 2.06 -11.96
CA THR A 12 3.29 3.36 -12.65
C THR A 12 1.86 3.76 -13.03
N LEU A 13 1.07 2.82 -13.53
CA LEU A 13 -0.34 3.04 -13.87
C LEU A 13 -1.17 3.33 -12.61
N ALA A 14 -0.95 2.59 -11.52
CA ALA A 14 -1.60 2.84 -10.24
C ALA A 14 -1.24 4.23 -9.69
N ARG A 15 0.04 4.63 -9.79
CA ARG A 15 0.49 5.99 -9.45
C ARG A 15 -0.21 7.05 -10.30
N LEU A 16 -0.24 6.86 -11.63
CA LEU A 16 -0.93 7.77 -12.54
C LEU A 16 -2.43 7.87 -12.21
N ALA A 17 -3.11 6.74 -12.00
CA ALA A 17 -4.51 6.71 -11.63
C ALA A 17 -4.76 7.41 -10.28
N SER A 18 -3.89 7.20 -9.29
CA SER A 18 -3.99 7.87 -7.99
C SER A 18 -3.85 9.40 -8.13
N PHE A 19 -2.96 9.86 -9.01
CA PHE A 19 -2.80 11.27 -9.32
C PHE A 19 -4.05 11.86 -9.99
N VAL A 20 -4.59 11.17 -11.02
CA VAL A 20 -5.81 11.59 -11.72
C VAL A 20 -7.01 11.65 -10.77
N ALA A 21 -7.13 10.67 -9.87
CA ALA A 21 -8.20 10.59 -8.86
C ALA A 21 -7.98 11.53 -7.66
N GLN A 22 -6.89 12.30 -7.63
CA GLN A 22 -6.49 13.17 -6.50
C GLN A 22 -6.38 12.43 -5.15
N CYS A 23 -6.05 11.14 -5.19
CA CYS A 23 -5.86 10.32 -4.00
C CYS A 23 -4.42 10.48 -3.48
N LYS A 24 -4.26 10.60 -2.16
CA LYS A 24 -2.95 10.55 -1.53
C LYS A 24 -2.42 9.10 -1.55
N LEU A 25 -1.32 8.88 -2.25
CA LEU A 25 -0.72 7.55 -2.38
C LEU A 25 0.31 7.29 -1.27
N PHE A 26 0.18 6.14 -0.62
CA PHE A 26 1.18 5.56 0.29
C PHE A 26 1.71 4.26 -0.31
N GLU A 27 3.04 4.14 -0.38
CA GLU A 27 3.71 2.98 -0.99
C GLU A 27 4.88 2.53 -0.09
N PRO A 28 4.66 1.55 0.80
CA PRO A 28 5.75 0.99 1.60
C PRO A 28 6.79 0.33 0.69
N LYS A 29 8.05 0.73 0.85
CA LYS A 29 9.18 0.16 0.12
C LYS A 29 9.78 -1.01 0.90
N PRO A 30 10.17 -2.10 0.21
CA PRO A 30 10.86 -3.21 0.84
C PRO A 30 12.16 -2.74 1.48
N GLN A 31 12.43 -3.22 2.68
CA GLN A 31 13.66 -2.97 3.43
C GLN A 31 14.66 -4.10 3.19
N THR A 32 15.94 -3.83 3.44
CA THR A 32 17.01 -4.83 3.35
C THR A 32 16.81 -6.00 4.33
N LEU A 33 16.16 -5.73 5.47
CA LEU A 33 15.80 -6.73 6.47
C LEU A 33 14.30 -6.98 6.41
N LEU A 34 13.90 -8.20 6.06
CA LEU A 34 12.50 -8.62 5.92
C LEU A 34 11.68 -8.39 7.20
N GLU A 35 12.28 -8.59 8.37
CA GLU A 35 11.62 -8.40 9.67
C GLU A 35 11.08 -6.97 9.85
N ASN A 36 11.77 -5.98 9.27
CA ASN A 36 11.38 -4.59 9.38
C ASN A 36 10.20 -4.21 8.46
N ASN A 37 9.93 -5.01 7.42
CA ASN A 37 8.87 -4.71 6.45
C ASN A 37 7.50 -4.61 7.13
N SER A 38 7.20 -5.52 8.06
CA SER A 38 5.95 -5.52 8.84
C SER A 38 5.73 -4.20 9.56
N SER A 39 6.76 -3.68 10.23
CA SER A 39 6.72 -2.42 10.96
C SER A 39 6.49 -1.22 10.03
N VAL A 40 7.11 -1.24 8.85
CA VAL A 40 6.97 -0.19 7.84
C VAL A 40 5.57 -0.19 7.24
N VAL A 41 5.03 -1.37 6.92
CA VAL A 41 3.65 -1.52 6.41
C VAL A 41 2.65 -1.04 7.44
N ARG A 42 2.76 -1.46 8.70
CA ARG A 42 1.89 -0.98 9.78
C ARG A 42 1.95 0.53 9.97
N SER A 43 3.13 1.13 9.84
CA SER A 43 3.29 2.59 9.89
C SER A 43 2.55 3.28 8.74
N HIS A 44 2.68 2.77 7.52
CA HIS A 44 1.96 3.31 6.35
C HIS A 44 0.45 3.12 6.46
N ILE A 45 -0.01 1.97 6.97
CA ILE A 45 -1.43 1.74 7.26
C ILE A 45 -1.94 2.82 8.21
N LYS A 46 -1.31 3.00 9.38
CA LYS A 46 -1.71 4.03 10.36
C LYS A 46 -1.77 5.44 9.74
N GLN A 47 -0.75 5.80 8.96
CA GLN A 47 -0.72 7.10 8.28
C GLN A 47 -1.84 7.23 7.24
N SER A 48 -2.13 6.16 6.49
CA SER A 48 -3.19 6.15 5.49
C SER A 48 -4.58 6.26 6.13
N CYS A 49 -4.84 5.53 7.22
CA CYS A 49 -6.07 5.61 7.99
C CYS A 49 -6.25 7.00 8.61
N PHE A 50 -5.17 7.62 9.11
CA PHE A 50 -5.23 8.99 9.62
C PHE A 50 -5.62 10.00 8.51
N GLN A 51 -5.05 9.88 7.32
CA GLN A 51 -5.39 10.77 6.20
C GLN A 51 -6.81 10.55 5.67
N ALA A 52 -7.23 9.29 5.57
CA ALA A 52 -8.56 8.92 5.10
C ALA A 52 -9.65 9.28 6.11
N GLY A 53 -9.49 8.83 7.36
CA GLY A 53 -10.50 8.96 8.41
C GLY A 53 -10.55 10.33 9.06
N ILE A 54 -9.40 10.91 9.42
CA ILE A 54 -9.36 12.17 10.19
C ILE A 54 -9.34 13.39 9.26
N ASN A 55 -8.49 13.36 8.24
CA ASN A 55 -8.37 14.50 7.32
C ASN A 55 -9.40 14.49 6.17
N GLY A 56 -10.17 13.41 6.03
CA GLY A 56 -11.17 13.25 4.97
C GLY A 56 -10.58 13.25 3.56
N LYS A 57 -9.29 12.95 3.40
CA LYS A 57 -8.62 12.95 2.10
C LYS A 57 -8.69 11.55 1.49
N PRO A 58 -9.17 11.40 0.24
CA PRO A 58 -9.15 10.10 -0.43
C PRO A 58 -7.70 9.60 -0.50
N THR A 59 -7.49 8.37 -0.05
CA THR A 59 -6.16 7.81 0.21
C THR A 59 -6.07 6.41 -0.38
N LEU A 60 -4.89 6.07 -0.91
CA LEU A 60 -4.62 4.80 -1.58
C LEU A 60 -3.35 4.20 -0.99
N LEU A 61 -3.40 2.95 -0.56
CA LEU A 61 -2.24 2.18 -0.10
C LEU A 61 -1.86 1.15 -1.18
N LEU A 62 -0.67 1.28 -1.77
CA LEU A 62 -0.15 0.36 -2.78
C LEU A 62 0.90 -0.57 -2.14
N VAL A 63 0.53 -1.82 -1.93
CA VAL A 63 1.40 -2.85 -1.34
C VAL A 63 1.95 -3.75 -2.45
N HIS A 64 3.27 -3.99 -2.41
CA HIS A 64 3.96 -4.91 -3.33
C HIS A 64 4.18 -6.28 -2.69
N GLU A 65 4.32 -7.30 -3.52
CA GLU A 65 4.52 -8.69 -3.10
C GLU A 65 5.85 -8.90 -2.34
N ASP A 66 6.88 -8.11 -2.66
CA ASP A 66 8.24 -8.22 -2.09
C ASP A 66 8.33 -7.89 -0.59
N LEU A 67 7.23 -7.51 0.06
CA LEU A 67 7.19 -7.12 1.48
C LEU A 67 7.11 -8.33 2.44
N GLY A 68 6.75 -9.52 1.94
CA GLY A 68 6.67 -10.76 2.70
C GLY A 68 5.29 -11.06 3.32
N GLU A 69 5.05 -12.33 3.63
CA GLU A 69 3.74 -12.86 4.06
C GLU A 69 3.25 -12.32 5.41
N GLU A 70 4.17 -12.01 6.34
CA GLU A 70 3.83 -11.45 7.66
C GLU A 70 3.01 -10.15 7.55
N CYS A 71 3.24 -9.35 6.51
CA CYS A 71 2.51 -8.12 6.26
C CYS A 71 1.08 -8.36 5.73
N LEU A 72 0.83 -9.55 5.14
CA LEU A 72 -0.42 -9.87 4.46
C LEU A 72 -1.58 -9.94 5.46
N GLN A 73 -1.34 -10.48 6.65
CA GLN A 73 -2.35 -10.59 7.70
C GLN A 73 -2.88 -9.21 8.11
N ASP A 74 -1.99 -8.22 8.26
CA ASP A 74 -2.37 -6.84 8.59
C ASP A 74 -3.22 -6.21 7.47
N VAL A 75 -2.89 -6.47 6.21
CA VAL A 75 -3.65 -5.98 5.04
C VAL A 75 -5.02 -6.65 4.97
N CYS A 76 -5.10 -7.95 5.19
CA CYS A 76 -6.36 -8.70 5.20
C CYS A 76 -7.28 -8.22 6.33
N ALA A 77 -6.74 -7.98 7.53
CA ALA A 77 -7.51 -7.43 8.64
C ALA A 77 -8.08 -6.05 8.28
N LEU A 78 -7.25 -5.15 7.74
CA LEU A 78 -7.69 -3.83 7.28
C LEU A 78 -8.80 -3.91 6.23
N MET A 79 -8.66 -4.80 5.24
CA MET A 79 -9.68 -4.97 4.20
C MET A 79 -11.00 -5.55 4.71
N THR A 80 -10.95 -6.34 5.78
CA THR A 80 -12.14 -7.00 6.36
C THR A 80 -12.88 -6.06 7.30
N GLU A 81 -12.16 -5.28 8.10
CA GLU A 81 -12.72 -4.47 9.19
C GLU A 81 -12.95 -3.00 8.79
N GLY A 82 -12.12 -2.45 7.90
CA GLY A 82 -12.18 -1.05 7.46
C GLY A 82 -11.23 -0.13 8.22
#